data_AF-A0A7Y5LVH5-F1
#
_entry.id   AF-A0A7Y5LVH5-F1
#
_cell.length_a   1.000
_cell.length_b   1.000
_cell.length_c   1.000
_cell.angle_alpha   90.00
_cell.angle_beta   90.00
_cell.angle_gamma   90.00
#
_symmetry.space_group_name_H-M   'P 1'
#
loop_
_entity.id
_entity.type
_entity.pdbx_description
1 polymer ?
#
loop_
_entity_poly.entity_id
_entity_poly.type
_entity_poly.pdbx_seq_one_letter_code
_entity_poly.pdbx_strand_id
1 'polypeptide(L)'
;MSYLLALDGPLQGRRFPLAGRTRLGSGAGDEIPVSGLPVAAVEIEQSAQGWFARGTVPFAVNDAPATGQAVRHGDVLAMGGARFQFRNEESGVSERRNVAHLGALYRVAAVITGPAELGQSMATCLEVLLVDTALNAGAVYLTDADTGQLQQIAIRARGGGELAVPPTCGDLPALQSLANTSGLIVLPLVARAHVLGAFVLRGTAPGTLPERDQELATAVSLIASVAAENRRNALQMEEYSRLLMSIEKATMWLSGYLDREPILGEAVGFARSIFKASHVSIVELAPDGSTGRVVRTASRRGDTQPFVVTVGEGMCGQVLATGKPLLSPDPATGRPPEGFQRERRFRTDSFCIVPIHASVSEGADILGAINVADKIGGRPFNERDLELLQVLARAVGVALHNARLYERATVDALTRLFVRQHFFYLLEERIAKARKVGRAMSLAIGDLDDFKKVNDTHGHPAGDAVLRAVGGALRSAIRSGDVAARYGGEEFALILPGATRSDGRAICEGVLGAVRGLEIATAGRVLRTTMSMGLAELRAEDTVESLIARADAAQYRAKYGGKNRLETAE
;
A
#
# COMPACT_ATOMS: atom_id res chain seq x y z
N MET A 1 -9.15 27.85 -42.47
CA MET A 1 -7.87 28.13 -41.78
C MET A 1 -7.97 27.57 -40.38
N SER A 2 -7.06 26.67 -40.04
CA SER A 2 -7.07 25.83 -38.84
C SER A 2 -6.72 26.66 -37.60
N TYR A 3 -7.67 26.90 -36.70
CA TYR A 3 -7.42 27.61 -35.44
C TYR A 3 -6.93 26.62 -34.37
N LEU A 4 -5.68 26.17 -34.52
CA LEU A 4 -4.88 25.69 -33.40
C LEU A 4 -4.26 26.93 -32.75
N LEU A 5 -4.82 27.40 -31.64
CA LEU A 5 -4.09 28.27 -30.72
C LEU A 5 -3.01 27.39 -30.07
N ALA A 6 -1.85 27.29 -30.71
CA ALA A 6 -0.66 26.70 -30.11
C ALA A 6 -0.29 27.55 -28.88
N LEU A 7 -0.59 27.04 -27.69
CA LEU A 7 -0.11 27.61 -26.43
C LEU A 7 1.32 27.15 -26.21
N ASP A 8 2.29 27.77 -26.89
CA ASP A 8 3.71 27.52 -26.61
C ASP A 8 4.13 28.24 -25.32
N GLY A 9 4.60 27.51 -24.31
CA GLY A 9 5.25 28.04 -23.08
C GLY A 9 4.54 27.74 -21.74
N PRO A 10 5.25 27.89 -20.59
CA PRO A 10 4.71 27.59 -19.26
C PRO A 10 3.55 28.52 -18.85
N LEU A 11 2.53 27.96 -18.19
CA LEU A 11 1.30 28.66 -17.79
C LEU A 11 1.45 29.59 -16.57
N GLN A 12 2.54 29.46 -15.80
CA GLN A 12 2.78 30.21 -14.57
C GLN A 12 2.94 31.70 -14.83
N GLY A 13 2.11 32.53 -14.18
CA GLY A 13 2.16 33.99 -14.31
C GLY A 13 1.59 34.53 -15.63
N ARG A 14 0.97 33.69 -16.48
CA ARG A 14 0.26 34.16 -17.67
C ARG A 14 -1.01 34.89 -17.25
N ARG A 15 -1.09 36.17 -17.63
CA ARG A 15 -2.30 36.97 -17.55
C ARG A 15 -3.01 36.93 -18.89
N PHE A 16 -4.25 36.44 -18.89
CA PHE A 16 -5.10 36.49 -20.07
C PHE A 16 -5.96 37.76 -19.99
N PRO A 17 -5.74 38.76 -20.87
CA PRO A 17 -6.62 39.91 -20.92
C PRO A 17 -7.99 39.48 -21.46
N LEU A 18 -9.07 39.73 -20.71
CA LEU A 18 -10.43 39.71 -21.26
C LEU A 18 -10.61 40.92 -22.20
N ALA A 19 -10.31 40.75 -23.49
CA ALA A 19 -10.40 41.83 -24.46
C ALA A 19 -11.86 42.32 -24.61
N GLY A 20 -12.06 43.63 -24.52
CA GLY A 20 -13.28 44.29 -24.96
C GLY A 20 -12.89 45.40 -25.93
N ARG A 21 -13.40 45.37 -27.16
CA ARG A 21 -13.31 46.53 -28.07
C ARG A 21 -14.45 47.49 -27.73
N THR A 22 -14.11 48.73 -27.38
CA THR A 22 -15.07 49.82 -27.21
C THR A 22 -15.30 50.48 -28.57
N ARG A 23 -16.56 50.57 -29.04
CA ARG A 23 -16.95 51.54 -30.08
C ARG A 23 -17.54 52.75 -29.39
N LEU A 24 -16.85 53.89 -29.48
CA LEU A 24 -17.43 55.19 -29.15
C LEU A 24 -18.34 55.61 -30.30
N GLY A 25 -19.64 55.74 -30.03
CA GLY A 25 -20.59 56.29 -30.98
C GLY A 25 -20.78 57.78 -30.74
N SER A 26 -20.11 58.62 -31.52
CA SER A 26 -20.58 59.98 -31.83
C SER A 26 -20.30 60.25 -33.31
N GLY A 27 -21.20 60.97 -33.97
CA GLY A 27 -21.09 61.28 -35.39
C GLY A 27 -19.72 61.88 -35.77
N ALA A 28 -19.31 61.57 -37.00
CA ALA A 28 -18.08 61.97 -37.68
C ALA A 28 -16.76 61.33 -37.16
N GLY A 29 -16.40 60.20 -37.79
CA GLY A 29 -15.24 60.21 -38.68
C GLY A 29 -13.85 59.80 -38.20
N ASP A 30 -13.53 59.68 -36.92
CA ASP A 30 -12.17 59.30 -36.49
C ASP A 30 -12.14 58.13 -35.47
N GLU A 31 -11.40 57.07 -35.81
CA GLU A 31 -11.03 55.98 -34.89
C GLU A 31 -9.88 56.42 -33.97
N ILE A 32 -10.10 56.45 -32.66
CA ILE A 32 -9.01 56.62 -31.68
C ILE A 32 -8.74 55.28 -30.98
N PRO A 33 -7.50 54.77 -31.00
CA PRO A 33 -7.13 53.55 -30.27
C PRO A 33 -7.08 53.84 -28.76
N VAL A 34 -7.94 53.18 -27.98
CA VAL A 34 -7.94 53.31 -26.51
C VAL A 34 -6.94 52.32 -25.92
N SER A 35 -5.69 52.74 -25.76
CA SER A 35 -4.73 52.13 -24.84
C SER A 35 -4.93 52.73 -23.44
N GLY A 36 -5.35 51.95 -22.43
CA GLY A 36 -5.21 52.41 -21.04
C GLY A 36 -6.23 51.97 -19.97
N LEU A 37 -7.27 51.18 -20.27
CA LEU A 37 -8.18 50.68 -19.21
C LEU A 37 -7.69 49.34 -18.65
N PRO A 38 -7.75 49.11 -17.31
CA PRO A 38 -7.25 47.87 -16.73
C PRO A 38 -8.23 46.73 -17.04
N VAL A 39 -7.74 45.75 -17.79
CA VAL A 39 -8.48 44.56 -18.23
C VAL A 39 -8.64 43.60 -17.04
N ALA A 40 -9.84 43.03 -16.85
CA ALA A 40 -10.02 41.92 -15.92
C ALA A 40 -9.16 40.73 -16.39
N ALA A 41 -8.28 40.25 -15.52
CA ALA A 41 -7.30 39.22 -15.85
C ALA A 41 -7.55 37.96 -15.02
N VAL A 42 -7.50 36.81 -15.69
CA VAL A 42 -7.34 35.52 -15.01
C VAL A 42 -5.85 35.21 -15.00
N GLU A 43 -5.30 35.06 -13.81
CA GLU A 43 -3.90 34.73 -13.56
C GLU A 43 -3.82 33.28 -13.07
N ILE A 44 -2.99 32.47 -13.73
CA ILE A 44 -2.77 31.07 -13.35
C ILE A 44 -1.55 31.01 -12.43
N GLU A 45 -1.79 30.63 -11.17
CA GLU A 45 -0.77 30.51 -10.13
C GLU A 45 -0.55 29.03 -9.77
N GLN A 46 0.71 28.65 -9.53
CA GLN A 46 1.09 27.32 -9.04
C GLN A 46 1.42 27.40 -7.55
N SER A 47 0.83 26.53 -6.73
CA SER A 47 1.16 26.38 -5.30
C SER A 47 1.54 24.94 -4.97
N ALA A 48 1.98 24.71 -3.72
CA ALA A 48 2.26 23.36 -3.21
C ALA A 48 1.03 22.42 -3.21
N GLN A 49 -0.18 22.97 -3.30
CA GLN A 49 -1.45 22.23 -3.32
C GLN A 49 -2.02 22.01 -4.72
N GLY A 50 -1.38 22.53 -5.78
CA GLY A 50 -1.83 22.41 -7.17
C GLY A 50 -1.83 23.73 -7.92
N TRP A 51 -2.54 23.77 -9.05
CA TRP A 51 -2.74 25.00 -9.84
C TRP A 51 -4.05 25.69 -9.46
N PHE A 52 -4.03 27.02 -9.47
CA PHE A 52 -5.16 27.88 -9.11
C PHE A 52 -5.35 28.94 -10.19
N ALA A 53 -6.60 29.23 -10.54
CA ALA A 53 -6.94 30.35 -11.41
C ALA A 53 -7.49 31.48 -10.54
N ARG A 54 -6.80 32.63 -10.52
CA ARG A 54 -7.17 33.82 -9.75
C ARG A 54 -7.74 34.88 -10.69
N GLY A 55 -9.01 35.23 -10.52
CA GLY A 55 -9.63 36.34 -11.24
C GLY A 55 -9.40 37.66 -10.51
N THR A 56 -8.83 38.66 -11.18
CA THR A 56 -8.66 40.00 -10.62
C THR A 56 -9.53 40.99 -11.39
N VAL A 57 -10.42 41.69 -10.69
CA VAL A 57 -11.23 42.78 -11.25
C VAL A 57 -10.83 44.06 -10.53
N PRO A 58 -10.10 44.98 -11.17
CA PRO A 58 -9.79 46.27 -10.55
C PRO A 58 -11.05 47.13 -10.52
N PHE A 59 -11.35 47.71 -9.35
CA PHE A 59 -12.31 48.80 -9.21
C PHE A 59 -11.56 50.02 -8.65
N ALA A 60 -11.80 51.20 -9.23
CA ALA A 60 -11.38 52.47 -8.66
C ALA A 60 -12.59 53.05 -7.89
N VAL A 61 -12.47 53.22 -6.58
CA VAL A 61 -13.35 54.09 -5.82
C VAL A 61 -12.65 55.45 -5.78
N ASN A 62 -13.07 56.38 -6.63
CA ASN A 62 -12.75 57.78 -6.38
C ASN A 62 -13.81 58.32 -5.40
N ASP A 63 -13.32 59.00 -4.38
CA ASP A 63 -14.00 59.54 -3.20
C ASP A 63 -14.28 58.57 -2.03
N ALA A 64 -13.22 58.23 -1.31
CA ALA A 64 -13.32 57.99 0.14
C ALA A 64 -13.04 59.33 0.85
N PRO A 65 -13.93 59.82 1.76
CA PRO A 65 -13.59 60.94 2.62
C PRO A 65 -12.43 60.54 3.53
N ALA A 66 -11.53 61.49 3.78
CA ALA A 66 -10.33 61.32 4.57
C ALA A 66 -10.63 60.94 6.04
N THR A 67 -10.79 59.65 6.33
CA THR A 67 -10.55 59.06 7.65
C THR A 67 -9.92 57.67 7.47
N GLY A 68 -8.70 57.51 8.01
CA GLY A 68 -7.84 56.35 7.76
C GLY A 68 -8.34 55.05 8.37
N GLN A 69 -9.17 54.30 7.64
CA GLN A 69 -9.42 52.88 7.88
C GLN A 69 -9.00 52.06 6.67
N ALA A 70 -8.08 51.11 6.88
CA ALA A 70 -7.69 50.11 5.90
C ALA A 70 -8.91 49.24 5.54
N VAL A 71 -9.31 49.26 4.27
CA VAL A 71 -10.33 48.34 3.75
C VAL A 71 -9.70 46.96 3.57
N ARG A 72 -10.15 45.99 4.36
CA ARG A 72 -9.80 44.56 4.21
C ARG A 72 -10.22 44.06 2.82
N HIS A 73 -9.33 43.35 2.14
CA HIS A 73 -9.66 42.48 1.00
C HIS A 73 -10.62 41.38 1.47
N GLY A 74 -11.92 41.58 1.25
CA GLY A 74 -12.99 40.65 1.62
C GLY A 74 -13.75 40.13 0.40
N ASP A 75 -14.28 38.93 0.55
CA ASP A 75 -15.11 38.20 -0.42
C ASP A 75 -16.21 39.07 -1.04
N VAL A 76 -16.32 39.05 -2.36
CA VAL A 76 -17.43 39.69 -3.06
C VAL A 76 -18.60 38.70 -3.15
N LEU A 77 -19.56 38.85 -2.24
CA LEU A 77 -20.92 38.34 -2.38
C LEU A 77 -21.63 39.13 -3.49
N ALA A 78 -21.82 38.52 -4.67
CA ALA A 78 -22.65 39.09 -5.72
C ALA A 78 -23.95 38.29 -5.86
N MET A 79 -25.02 38.88 -5.31
CA MET A 79 -26.41 38.50 -5.57
C MET A 79 -26.73 38.62 -7.06
N GLY A 80 -27.52 37.68 -7.56
CA GLY A 80 -27.85 37.55 -8.98
C GLY A 80 -28.48 38.80 -9.61
N GLY A 81 -28.18 39.01 -10.89
CA GLY A 81 -29.05 39.76 -11.81
C GLY A 81 -28.85 41.27 -11.94
N ALA A 82 -27.77 41.87 -11.43
CA ALA A 82 -27.57 43.32 -11.58
C ALA A 82 -27.01 43.71 -12.97
N ARG A 83 -27.76 44.53 -13.73
CA ARG A 83 -27.26 45.28 -14.90
C ARG A 83 -26.65 46.59 -14.39
N PHE A 84 -25.37 46.83 -14.67
CA PHE A 84 -24.73 48.10 -14.33
C PHE A 84 -24.67 49.00 -15.56
N GLN A 85 -25.20 50.22 -15.41
CA GLN A 85 -25.15 51.28 -16.41
C GLN A 85 -24.18 52.35 -15.88
N PHE A 86 -23.04 52.53 -16.55
CA PHE A 86 -22.03 53.48 -16.13
C PHE A 86 -22.26 54.81 -16.86
N ARG A 87 -22.39 55.90 -16.11
CA ARG A 87 -22.51 57.26 -16.65
C ARG A 87 -21.22 58.00 -16.34
N ASN A 88 -20.53 58.46 -17.37
CA ASN A 88 -19.39 59.35 -17.19
C ASN A 88 -19.92 60.78 -16.94
N GLU A 89 -19.64 61.36 -15.76
CA GLU A 89 -20.18 62.66 -15.36
C GLU A 89 -19.59 63.85 -16.11
N GLU A 90 -18.42 63.72 -16.74
CA GLU A 90 -17.81 64.80 -17.54
C GLU A 90 -18.30 64.84 -19.00
N SER A 91 -18.76 63.71 -19.56
CA SER A 91 -19.17 63.61 -20.98
C SER A 91 -20.65 63.25 -21.20
N GLY A 92 -21.38 62.85 -20.15
CA GLY A 92 -22.80 62.50 -20.21
C GLY A 92 -23.13 61.19 -20.94
N VAL A 93 -22.14 60.48 -21.49
CA VAL A 93 -22.32 59.23 -22.26
C VAL A 93 -22.47 58.02 -21.32
N SER A 94 -23.47 57.17 -21.59
CA SER A 94 -23.67 55.88 -20.91
C SER A 94 -22.86 54.77 -21.59
N GLU A 95 -21.95 54.12 -20.86
CA GLU A 95 -21.18 52.94 -21.31
C GLU A 95 -21.87 51.63 -20.83
N ARG A 96 -22.06 50.67 -21.75
CA ARG A 96 -22.48 49.29 -21.42
C ARG A 96 -21.28 48.35 -21.54
N ARG A 97 -20.75 47.82 -20.44
CA ARG A 97 -19.71 46.77 -20.44
C ARG A 97 -20.32 45.37 -20.26
N ASN A 98 -19.74 44.36 -20.91
CA ASN A 98 -20.23 42.97 -20.91
C ASN A 98 -19.90 42.25 -19.59
N VAL A 99 -20.76 42.39 -18.57
CA VAL A 99 -20.67 41.70 -17.27
C VAL A 99 -21.02 40.20 -17.37
N ALA A 100 -21.60 39.74 -18.49
CA ALA A 100 -22.09 38.38 -18.65
C ALA A 100 -20.97 37.31 -18.60
N HIS A 101 -19.79 37.57 -19.18
CA HIS A 101 -18.68 36.60 -19.19
C HIS A 101 -18.10 36.38 -17.80
N LEU A 102 -18.03 37.41 -16.96
CA LEU A 102 -17.55 37.28 -15.58
C LEU A 102 -18.51 36.42 -14.75
N GLY A 103 -19.82 36.58 -14.94
CA GLY A 103 -20.81 35.71 -14.30
C GLY A 103 -20.71 34.26 -14.75
N ALA A 104 -20.49 34.02 -16.04
CA ALA A 104 -20.28 32.68 -16.60
C ALA A 104 -19.00 32.02 -16.04
N LEU A 105 -17.88 32.73 -16.06
CA LEU A 105 -16.59 32.26 -15.54
C LEU A 105 -16.65 32.02 -14.03
N TYR A 106 -17.36 32.85 -13.27
CA TYR A 106 -17.55 32.65 -11.83
C TYR A 106 -18.35 31.36 -11.54
N ARG A 107 -19.43 31.10 -12.28
CA ARG A 107 -20.19 29.84 -12.14
C ARG A 107 -19.33 28.61 -12.43
N VAL A 108 -18.48 28.68 -13.45
CA VAL A 108 -17.53 27.61 -13.79
C VAL A 108 -16.48 27.44 -12.70
N ALA A 109 -15.86 28.53 -12.24
CA ALA A 109 -14.84 28.50 -11.20
C ALA A 109 -15.39 27.94 -9.88
N ALA A 110 -16.57 28.40 -9.43
CA ALA A 110 -17.19 27.96 -8.18
C ALA A 110 -17.50 26.45 -8.17
N VAL A 111 -17.90 25.90 -9.32
CA VAL A 111 -18.22 24.47 -9.47
C VAL A 111 -16.95 23.62 -9.56
N ILE A 112 -15.89 24.16 -10.14
CA ILE A 112 -14.59 23.48 -10.27
C ILE A 112 -13.80 23.48 -8.96
N THR A 113 -13.95 24.50 -8.12
CA THR A 113 -13.34 24.57 -6.79
C THR A 113 -14.12 23.78 -5.72
N GLY A 114 -15.32 23.28 -6.07
CA GLY A 114 -16.18 22.51 -5.17
C GLY A 114 -15.88 21.00 -5.15
N PRO A 115 -16.47 20.24 -4.22
CA PRO A 115 -16.24 18.80 -4.07
C PRO A 115 -16.94 17.92 -5.12
N ALA A 116 -17.41 18.49 -6.23
CA ALA A 116 -18.19 17.77 -7.23
C ALA A 116 -17.34 16.75 -8.00
N GLU A 117 -17.98 15.68 -8.50
CA GLU A 117 -17.31 14.74 -9.41
C GLU A 117 -16.89 15.44 -10.70
N LEU A 118 -15.73 15.06 -11.25
CA LEU A 118 -15.15 15.71 -12.43
C LEU A 118 -16.11 15.75 -13.62
N GLY A 119 -16.83 14.65 -13.88
CA GLY A 119 -17.83 14.59 -14.95
C GLY A 119 -18.96 15.60 -14.77
N GLN A 120 -19.40 15.83 -13.52
CA GLN A 120 -20.41 16.84 -13.19
C GLN A 120 -19.86 18.26 -13.38
N SER A 121 -18.63 18.54 -12.92
CA SER A 121 -17.99 19.85 -13.15
C SER A 121 -17.81 20.14 -14.64
N MET A 122 -17.43 19.13 -15.44
CA MET A 122 -17.29 19.26 -16.89
C MET A 122 -18.64 19.45 -17.59
N ALA A 123 -19.69 18.76 -17.12
CA ALA A 123 -21.04 18.99 -17.60
C ALA A 123 -21.54 20.41 -17.33
N THR A 124 -21.24 20.97 -16.16
CA THR A 124 -21.59 22.36 -15.84
C THR A 124 -20.80 23.36 -16.69
N CYS A 125 -19.53 23.07 -16.99
CA CYS A 125 -18.76 23.87 -17.95
C CYS A 125 -19.45 23.89 -19.32
N LEU A 126 -19.91 22.74 -19.80
CA LEU A 126 -20.67 22.65 -21.05
C LEU A 126 -22.01 23.40 -20.95
N GLU A 127 -22.74 23.32 -19.85
CA GLU A 127 -24.00 24.03 -19.65
C GLU A 127 -23.81 25.55 -19.69
N VAL A 128 -22.76 26.07 -19.05
CA VAL A 128 -22.42 27.50 -19.11
C VAL A 128 -22.08 27.93 -20.53
N LEU A 129 -21.25 27.14 -21.23
CA LEU A 129 -20.92 27.41 -22.62
C LEU A 129 -22.16 27.39 -23.50
N LEU A 130 -23.02 26.38 -23.36
CA LEU A 130 -24.26 26.31 -24.12
C LEU A 130 -25.13 27.54 -23.82
N VAL A 131 -25.37 27.89 -22.55
CA VAL A 131 -26.22 29.03 -22.17
C VAL A 131 -25.74 30.36 -22.76
N ASP A 132 -24.46 30.66 -22.65
CA ASP A 132 -23.90 32.00 -22.92
C ASP A 132 -23.32 32.17 -24.34
N THR A 133 -23.35 31.13 -25.18
CA THR A 133 -22.81 31.18 -26.57
C THR A 133 -23.82 30.66 -27.61
N ALA A 134 -23.44 30.78 -28.89
CA ALA A 134 -24.12 30.18 -30.04
C ALA A 134 -23.84 28.67 -30.23
N LEU A 135 -23.37 27.97 -29.19
CA LEU A 135 -23.21 26.52 -29.20
C LEU A 135 -24.57 25.82 -29.01
N ASN A 136 -24.75 24.67 -29.68
CA ASN A 136 -25.92 23.82 -29.55
C ASN A 136 -25.63 22.45 -28.93
N ALA A 137 -24.39 21.96 -28.99
CA ALA A 137 -23.96 20.75 -28.32
C ALA A 137 -22.47 20.78 -27.96
N GLY A 138 -22.07 19.98 -26.98
CA GLY A 138 -20.67 19.76 -26.68
C GLY A 138 -20.42 18.53 -25.81
N ALA A 139 -19.21 18.00 -25.87
CA ALA A 139 -18.72 16.88 -25.08
C ALA A 139 -17.30 17.16 -24.56
N VAL A 140 -16.95 16.51 -23.45
CA VAL A 140 -15.60 16.56 -22.87
C VAL A 140 -15.02 15.16 -22.87
N TYR A 141 -13.81 15.03 -23.40
CA TYR A 141 -13.02 13.81 -23.41
C TYR A 141 -11.80 13.98 -22.52
N LEU A 142 -11.45 12.94 -21.78
CA LEU A 142 -10.17 12.81 -21.09
C LEU A 142 -9.43 11.58 -21.57
N THR A 143 -8.10 11.69 -21.56
CA THR A 143 -7.20 10.59 -21.87
C THR A 143 -7.06 9.69 -20.67
N ASP A 144 -7.39 8.42 -20.84
CA ASP A 144 -7.15 7.40 -19.85
C ASP A 144 -5.65 7.17 -19.66
N ALA A 145 -5.19 7.18 -18.40
CA ALA A 145 -3.77 7.16 -18.10
C ALA A 145 -3.09 5.81 -18.37
N ASP A 146 -3.86 4.72 -18.39
CA ASP A 146 -3.34 3.35 -18.55
C ASP A 146 -3.39 2.91 -20.02
N THR A 147 -4.43 3.31 -20.76
CA THR A 147 -4.69 2.89 -22.14
C THR A 147 -4.35 3.94 -23.19
N GLY A 148 -4.22 5.21 -22.79
CA GLY A 148 -3.99 6.34 -23.70
C GLY A 148 -5.20 6.71 -24.56
N GLN A 149 -6.35 6.04 -24.39
CA GLN A 149 -7.56 6.29 -25.17
C GLN A 149 -8.37 7.45 -24.62
N LEU A 150 -9.13 8.13 -25.50
CA LEU A 150 -10.04 9.19 -25.09
C LEU A 150 -11.39 8.60 -24.67
N GLN A 151 -11.79 8.91 -23.45
CA GLN A 151 -13.09 8.58 -22.89
C GLN A 151 -13.94 9.82 -22.69
N GLN A 152 -15.18 9.78 -23.14
CA GLN A 152 -16.15 10.84 -22.91
C GLN A 152 -16.59 10.85 -21.44
N ILE A 153 -16.36 11.97 -20.75
CA ILE A 153 -16.72 12.14 -19.34
C ILE A 153 -17.94 13.06 -19.13
N ALA A 154 -18.30 13.85 -20.14
CA ALA A 154 -19.49 14.69 -20.12
C ALA A 154 -20.01 14.97 -21.53
N ILE A 155 -21.33 15.15 -21.68
CA ILE A 155 -21.99 15.61 -22.90
C ILE A 155 -23.23 16.42 -22.56
N ARG A 156 -23.50 17.47 -23.32
CA ARG A 156 -24.68 18.33 -23.21
C ARG A 156 -25.11 18.84 -24.57
N ALA A 157 -26.41 19.05 -24.73
CA ALA A 157 -26.98 19.64 -25.93
C ALA A 157 -28.25 20.45 -25.62
N ARG A 158 -28.54 21.45 -26.45
CA ARG A 158 -29.77 22.24 -26.46
C ARG A 158 -30.80 21.58 -27.36
N GLY A 159 -32.03 21.42 -26.86
CA GLY A 159 -33.23 21.15 -27.69
C GLY A 159 -33.11 19.99 -28.69
N GLY A 160 -32.48 18.88 -28.31
CA GLY A 160 -32.33 17.70 -29.19
C GLY A 160 -31.15 17.76 -30.17
N GLY A 161 -30.22 18.72 -30.02
CA GLY A 161 -29.00 18.75 -30.81
C GLY A 161 -28.15 17.49 -30.61
N GLU A 162 -27.75 16.83 -31.70
CA GLU A 162 -26.84 15.68 -31.64
C GLU A 162 -25.38 16.12 -31.84
N LEU A 163 -24.51 15.61 -30.97
CA LEU A 163 -23.07 15.60 -31.19
C LEU A 163 -22.74 14.23 -31.77
N ALA A 164 -22.50 14.15 -33.08
CA ALA A 164 -22.16 12.89 -33.75
C ALA A 164 -20.69 12.51 -33.48
N VAL A 165 -20.36 12.24 -32.22
CA VAL A 165 -19.00 11.87 -31.77
C VAL A 165 -19.12 10.61 -30.91
N PRO A 166 -18.29 9.58 -31.16
CA PRO A 166 -18.38 8.34 -30.42
C PRO A 166 -18.01 8.53 -28.94
N PRO A 167 -18.57 7.71 -28.02
CA PRO A 167 -18.27 7.78 -26.58
C PRO A 167 -16.82 7.43 -26.26
N THR A 168 -16.16 6.70 -27.16
CA THR A 168 -14.72 6.41 -27.14
C THR A 168 -14.11 6.78 -28.48
N CYS A 169 -12.94 7.43 -28.44
CA CYS A 169 -12.15 7.76 -29.63
C CYS A 169 -10.72 7.28 -29.40
N GLY A 170 -10.08 6.74 -30.44
CA GLY A 170 -8.77 6.09 -30.34
C GLY A 170 -7.70 7.01 -29.73
N ASP A 171 -7.55 8.21 -30.29
CA ASP A 171 -6.59 9.21 -29.84
C ASP A 171 -7.00 10.64 -30.23
N LEU A 172 -6.21 11.62 -29.79
CA LEU A 172 -6.40 13.04 -30.13
C LEU A 172 -6.35 13.33 -31.64
N PRO A 173 -5.42 12.76 -32.44
CA PRO A 173 -5.42 12.88 -33.90
C PRO A 173 -6.72 12.41 -34.56
N ALA A 174 -7.29 11.27 -34.15
CA ALA A 174 -8.55 10.77 -34.67
C ALA A 174 -9.71 11.75 -34.38
N LEU A 175 -9.72 12.31 -33.16
CA LEU A 175 -10.72 13.30 -32.75
C LEU A 175 -10.56 14.64 -33.50
N GLN A 176 -9.34 15.06 -33.81
CA GLN A 176 -9.07 16.23 -34.66
C GLN A 176 -9.51 16.00 -36.11
N SER A 177 -9.29 14.80 -36.66
CA SER A 177 -9.75 14.45 -38.00
C SER A 177 -11.28 14.52 -38.12
N LEU A 178 -12.00 14.01 -37.11
CA LEU A 178 -13.46 14.11 -37.00
C LEU A 178 -13.96 15.56 -36.96
N ALA A 179 -13.21 16.45 -36.31
CA ALA A 179 -13.59 17.85 -36.20
C ALA A 179 -13.48 18.60 -37.54
N ASN A 180 -12.43 18.32 -38.30
CA ASN A 180 -12.18 18.95 -39.60
C ASN A 180 -13.24 18.60 -40.65
N THR A 181 -13.88 17.44 -40.54
CA THR A 181 -14.93 16.99 -41.48
C THR A 181 -16.35 17.40 -41.08
N SER A 182 -16.55 17.81 -39.82
CA SER A 182 -17.89 17.91 -39.21
C SER A 182 -18.25 19.30 -38.68
N GLY A 183 -17.38 20.30 -38.89
CA GLY A 183 -17.59 21.67 -38.41
C GLY A 183 -17.60 21.79 -36.89
N LEU A 184 -16.88 20.90 -36.20
CA LEU A 184 -16.74 20.91 -34.74
C LEU A 184 -15.56 21.80 -34.32
N ILE A 185 -15.66 22.38 -33.14
CA ILE A 185 -14.59 23.13 -32.49
C ILE A 185 -13.98 22.26 -31.42
N VAL A 186 -12.67 22.03 -31.51
CA VAL A 186 -11.93 21.25 -30.53
C VAL A 186 -11.02 22.17 -29.76
N LEU A 187 -11.24 22.27 -28.45
CA LEU A 187 -10.37 23.02 -27.54
C LEU A 187 -9.62 22.03 -26.64
N PRO A 188 -8.29 22.09 -26.59
CA PRO A 188 -7.52 21.14 -25.81
C PRO A 188 -7.65 21.44 -24.31
N LEU A 189 -7.68 20.37 -23.51
CA LEU A 189 -7.43 20.44 -22.09
C LEU A 189 -5.94 20.22 -21.86
N VAL A 190 -5.21 21.25 -21.43
CA VAL A 190 -3.74 21.21 -21.37
C VAL A 190 -3.23 21.48 -19.97
N ALA A 191 -2.31 20.64 -19.52
CA ALA A 191 -1.59 20.77 -18.27
C ALA A 191 -0.09 20.55 -18.50
N ARG A 192 0.77 21.49 -18.08
CA ARG A 192 2.25 21.39 -18.16
C ARG A 192 2.76 20.81 -19.50
N ALA A 193 2.25 21.33 -20.62
CA ALA A 193 2.56 20.90 -21.99
C ALA A 193 2.07 19.50 -22.41
N HIS A 194 1.24 18.83 -21.60
CA HIS A 194 0.54 17.60 -21.97
C HIS A 194 -0.94 17.87 -22.21
N VAL A 195 -1.49 17.29 -23.26
CA VAL A 195 -2.93 17.34 -23.53
C VAL A 195 -3.61 16.25 -22.70
N LEU A 196 -4.38 16.66 -21.70
CA LEU A 196 -5.18 15.78 -20.85
C LEU A 196 -6.42 15.25 -21.58
N GLY A 197 -6.89 15.96 -22.59
CA GLY A 197 -8.13 15.65 -23.30
C GLY A 197 -8.61 16.82 -24.13
N ALA A 198 -9.91 16.89 -24.43
CA ALA A 198 -10.47 17.95 -25.26
C ALA A 198 -11.94 18.24 -24.97
N PHE A 199 -12.31 19.51 -25.07
CA PHE A 199 -13.68 19.93 -25.36
C PHE A 199 -13.95 19.78 -26.85
N VAL A 200 -15.07 19.16 -27.19
CA VAL A 200 -15.60 19.06 -28.55
C VAL A 200 -16.93 19.78 -28.58
N LEU A 201 -17.01 20.87 -29.33
CA LEU A 201 -18.14 21.80 -29.31
C LEU A 201 -18.73 21.93 -30.72
N ARG A 202 -20.04 22.14 -30.80
CA ARG A 202 -20.76 22.34 -32.05
C ARG A 202 -21.56 23.65 -32.00
N GLY A 203 -21.34 24.49 -32.99
CA GLY A 203 -22.11 25.73 -33.21
C GLY A 203 -23.43 25.47 -33.91
N THR A 204 -24.34 26.45 -33.89
CA THR A 204 -25.60 26.44 -34.64
C THR A 204 -25.41 26.54 -36.16
N ALA A 205 -24.32 27.14 -36.62
CA ALA A 205 -23.90 27.19 -38.02
C ALA A 205 -22.56 26.45 -38.21
N PRO A 206 -22.36 25.68 -39.30
CA PRO A 206 -21.11 24.97 -39.55
C PRO A 206 -19.92 25.95 -39.68
N GLY A 207 -18.88 25.75 -38.87
CA GLY A 207 -17.57 26.38 -39.09
C GLY A 207 -17.42 27.85 -38.66
N THR A 208 -18.40 28.47 -38.01
CA THR A 208 -18.30 29.86 -37.54
C THR A 208 -18.84 30.03 -36.13
N LEU A 209 -17.97 30.36 -35.18
CA LEU A 209 -18.34 30.96 -33.89
C LEU A 209 -17.96 32.44 -33.90
N PRO A 210 -18.78 33.32 -33.31
CA PRO A 210 -18.35 34.68 -33.01
C PRO A 210 -17.07 34.68 -32.17
N GLU A 211 -16.16 35.62 -32.42
CA GLU A 211 -14.91 35.82 -31.67
C GLU A 211 -15.15 35.81 -30.15
N ARG A 212 -16.23 36.47 -29.72
CA ARG A 212 -16.73 36.50 -28.35
C ARG A 212 -16.96 35.11 -27.73
N ASP A 213 -17.57 34.20 -28.48
CA ASP A 213 -17.91 32.86 -28.00
C ASP A 213 -16.67 31.96 -27.98
N GLN A 214 -15.74 32.18 -28.92
CA GLN A 214 -14.43 31.52 -28.94
C GLN A 214 -13.57 31.91 -27.73
N GLU A 215 -13.58 33.19 -27.34
CA GLU A 215 -12.90 33.68 -26.14
C GLU A 215 -13.46 33.02 -24.87
N LEU A 216 -14.79 32.98 -24.73
CA LEU A 216 -15.43 32.34 -23.56
C LEU A 216 -15.16 30.83 -23.53
N ALA A 217 -15.27 30.15 -24.66
CA ALA A 217 -14.97 28.72 -24.78
C ALA A 217 -13.52 28.40 -24.43
N THR A 218 -12.57 29.24 -24.87
CA THR A 218 -11.14 29.10 -24.53
C THR A 218 -10.90 29.31 -23.04
N ALA A 219 -11.51 30.34 -22.44
CA ALA A 219 -11.38 30.62 -21.02
C ALA A 219 -11.94 29.48 -20.16
N VAL A 220 -13.11 28.93 -20.52
CA VAL A 220 -13.70 27.78 -19.82
C VAL A 220 -12.81 26.53 -19.99
N SER A 221 -12.24 26.30 -21.17
CA SER A 221 -11.31 25.19 -21.42
C SER A 221 -10.06 25.27 -20.52
N LEU A 222 -9.52 26.46 -20.30
CA LEU A 222 -8.36 26.66 -19.40
C LEU A 222 -8.72 26.34 -17.94
N ILE A 223 -9.85 26.85 -17.44
CA ILE A 223 -10.29 26.58 -16.05
C ILE A 223 -10.56 25.08 -15.87
N ALA A 224 -11.21 24.46 -16.85
CA ALA A 224 -11.45 23.01 -16.86
C ALA A 224 -10.15 22.19 -16.93
N SER A 225 -9.11 22.68 -17.62
CA SER A 225 -7.80 22.02 -17.67
C SER A 225 -7.19 21.92 -16.28
N VAL A 226 -7.23 23.01 -15.51
CA VAL A 226 -6.76 23.05 -14.12
C VAL A 226 -7.59 22.12 -13.23
N ALA A 227 -8.91 22.10 -13.41
CA ALA A 227 -9.80 21.19 -12.68
C ALA A 227 -9.46 19.71 -12.90
N ALA A 228 -9.26 19.35 -14.16
CA ALA A 228 -8.93 17.99 -14.57
C ALA A 228 -7.56 17.56 -14.02
N GLU A 229 -6.56 18.45 -14.07
CA GLU A 229 -5.22 18.20 -13.50
C GLU A 229 -5.31 18.01 -11.98
N ASN A 230 -5.99 18.91 -11.27
CA ASN A 230 -6.12 18.84 -9.81
C ASN A 230 -6.84 17.56 -9.37
N ARG A 231 -7.92 17.15 -10.04
CA ARG A 231 -8.61 15.91 -9.71
C ARG A 231 -7.75 14.68 -10.00
N ARG A 232 -7.03 14.67 -11.12
CA ARG A 232 -6.08 13.60 -11.45
C ARG A 232 -5.00 13.48 -10.37
N ASN A 233 -4.41 14.60 -9.96
CA ASN A 233 -3.41 14.63 -8.87
C ASN A 233 -4.00 14.16 -7.53
N ALA A 234 -5.23 14.58 -7.20
CA ALA A 234 -5.91 14.15 -5.98
C ALA A 234 -6.17 12.64 -5.97
N LEU A 235 -6.68 12.08 -7.08
CA LEU A 235 -6.89 10.63 -7.23
C LEU A 235 -5.58 9.85 -7.10
N GLN A 236 -4.50 10.34 -7.72
CA GLN A 236 -3.18 9.75 -7.56
C GLN A 236 -2.70 9.82 -6.10
N MET A 237 -2.84 10.97 -5.45
CA MET A 237 -2.45 11.16 -4.05
C MET A 237 -3.25 10.25 -3.09
N GLU A 238 -4.56 10.10 -3.31
CA GLU A 238 -5.42 9.16 -2.59
C GLU A 238 -4.94 7.71 -2.77
N GLU A 239 -4.59 7.31 -4.00
CA GLU A 239 -4.06 5.97 -4.30
C GLU A 239 -2.71 5.73 -3.62
N TYR A 240 -1.77 6.68 -3.75
CA TYR A 240 -0.46 6.64 -3.08
C TYR A 240 -0.62 6.55 -1.57
N SER A 241 -1.52 7.33 -0.98
CA SER A 241 -1.76 7.33 0.47
C SER A 241 -2.32 5.99 0.94
N ARG A 242 -3.27 5.41 0.19
CA ARG A 242 -3.83 4.08 0.49
C ARG A 242 -2.77 2.99 0.43
N LEU A 243 -1.89 3.07 -0.55
CA LEU A 243 -0.81 2.12 -0.75
C LEU A 243 0.26 2.23 0.35
N LEU A 244 0.68 3.46 0.69
CA LEU A 244 1.59 3.72 1.81
C LEU A 244 1.03 3.19 3.13
N MET A 245 -0.25 3.44 3.43
CA MET A 245 -0.90 2.88 4.63
C MET A 245 -0.94 1.35 4.61
N SER A 246 -1.04 0.72 3.44
CA SER A 246 -1.04 -0.74 3.33
C SER A 246 0.35 -1.32 3.61
N ILE A 247 1.39 -0.66 3.11
CA ILE A 247 2.79 -1.02 3.42
C ILE A 247 3.08 -0.78 4.89
N GLU A 248 2.76 0.40 5.42
CA GLU A 248 2.97 0.74 6.83
C GLU A 248 2.35 -0.32 7.75
N LYS A 249 1.08 -0.66 7.52
CA LYS A 249 0.39 -1.75 8.23
C LYS A 249 1.15 -3.06 8.10
N ALA A 250 1.55 -3.46 6.89
CA ALA A 250 2.32 -4.69 6.70
C ALA A 250 3.63 -4.68 7.51
N THR A 251 4.42 -3.60 7.46
CA THR A 251 5.64 -3.46 8.26
C THR A 251 5.37 -3.56 9.76
N MET A 252 4.35 -2.86 10.26
CA MET A 252 4.02 -2.86 11.68
C MET A 252 3.61 -4.25 12.16
N TRP A 253 2.75 -4.94 11.41
CA TRP A 253 2.34 -6.31 11.71
C TRP A 253 3.51 -7.29 11.66
N LEU A 254 4.35 -7.24 10.61
CA LEU A 254 5.50 -8.12 10.46
C LEU A 254 6.52 -7.94 11.60
N SER A 255 6.72 -6.71 12.08
CA SER A 255 7.64 -6.42 13.18
C SER A 255 7.16 -6.96 14.55
N GLY A 256 5.86 -7.22 14.71
CA GLY A 256 5.29 -7.71 15.96
C GLY A 256 5.42 -9.22 16.18
N TYR A 257 5.77 -9.98 15.14
CA TYR A 257 5.95 -11.43 15.25
C TYR A 257 7.41 -11.80 15.47
N LEU A 258 7.65 -12.74 16.39
CA LEU A 258 8.95 -13.36 16.62
C LEU A 258 9.01 -14.81 16.12
N ASP A 259 7.92 -15.28 15.53
CA ASP A 259 7.77 -16.63 14.97
C ASP A 259 7.76 -16.59 13.44
N ARG A 260 8.51 -17.52 12.84
CA ARG A 260 8.66 -17.63 11.38
C ARG A 260 7.34 -17.88 10.64
N GLU A 261 6.49 -18.77 11.16
CA GLU A 261 5.29 -19.23 10.45
C GLU A 261 4.22 -18.13 10.26
N PRO A 262 3.87 -17.34 11.30
CA PRO A 262 3.00 -16.17 11.13
C PRO A 262 3.54 -15.13 10.15
N ILE A 263 4.85 -14.83 10.22
CA ILE A 263 5.50 -13.86 9.31
C ILE A 263 5.29 -14.28 7.85
N LEU A 264 5.58 -15.54 7.52
CA LEU A 264 5.41 -16.06 6.16
C LEU A 264 3.94 -16.03 5.71
N GLY A 265 3.00 -16.36 6.60
CA GLY A 265 1.57 -16.34 6.30
C GLY A 265 1.06 -14.93 6.00
N GLU A 266 1.35 -13.97 6.88
CA GLU A 266 0.94 -12.57 6.74
C GLU A 266 1.60 -11.90 5.53
N ALA A 267 2.90 -12.15 5.29
CA ALA A 267 3.62 -11.61 4.15
C ALA A 267 2.93 -11.96 2.81
N VAL A 268 2.53 -13.23 2.65
CA VAL A 268 1.78 -13.69 1.48
C VAL A 268 0.40 -13.02 1.40
N GLY A 269 -0.29 -12.85 2.53
CA GLY A 269 -1.57 -12.15 2.62
C GLY A 269 -1.48 -10.68 2.18
N PHE A 270 -0.49 -9.95 2.71
CA PHE A 270 -0.22 -8.56 2.34
C PHE A 270 0.13 -8.43 0.87
N ALA A 271 1.07 -9.24 0.36
CA ALA A 271 1.44 -9.22 -1.05
C ALA A 271 0.21 -9.49 -1.95
N ARG A 272 -0.60 -10.48 -1.63
CA ARG A 272 -1.82 -10.77 -2.37
C ARG A 272 -2.80 -9.58 -2.37
N SER A 273 -2.97 -8.90 -1.24
CA SER A 273 -3.89 -7.77 -1.09
C SER A 273 -3.40 -6.50 -1.80
N ILE A 274 -2.13 -6.15 -1.62
CA ILE A 274 -1.49 -4.94 -2.16
C ILE A 274 -1.41 -5.04 -3.68
N PHE A 275 -0.86 -6.15 -4.18
CA PHE A 275 -0.57 -6.32 -5.61
C PHE A 275 -1.77 -6.86 -6.40
N LYS A 276 -2.88 -7.18 -5.72
CA LYS A 276 -4.05 -7.85 -6.30
C LYS A 276 -3.63 -9.09 -7.10
N ALA A 277 -2.66 -9.84 -6.60
CA ALA A 277 -2.13 -11.02 -7.28
C ALA A 277 -3.01 -12.25 -7.01
N SER A 278 -3.20 -13.13 -7.99
CA SER A 278 -3.91 -14.40 -7.77
C SER A 278 -2.97 -15.57 -7.46
N HIS A 279 -1.66 -15.37 -7.62
CA HIS A 279 -0.61 -16.28 -7.18
C HIS A 279 0.48 -15.49 -6.44
N VAL A 280 0.78 -15.90 -5.21
CA VAL A 280 1.89 -15.38 -4.41
C VAL A 280 2.60 -16.56 -3.77
N SER A 281 3.94 -16.54 -3.77
CA SER A 281 4.75 -17.59 -3.14
C SER A 281 6.00 -17.01 -2.50
N ILE A 282 6.43 -17.59 -1.37
CA ILE A 282 7.71 -17.32 -0.73
C ILE A 282 8.58 -18.57 -0.86
N VAL A 283 9.78 -18.39 -1.40
CA VAL A 283 10.85 -19.38 -1.48
C VAL A 283 11.87 -19.05 -0.40
N GLU A 284 12.29 -20.04 0.37
CA GLU A 284 13.35 -19.92 1.36
C GLU A 284 14.59 -20.66 0.87
N LEU A 285 15.74 -20.01 0.99
CA LEU A 285 17.01 -20.57 0.59
C LEU A 285 17.50 -21.60 1.62
N ALA A 286 17.97 -22.74 1.16
CA ALA A 286 18.59 -23.74 2.00
C ALA A 286 19.93 -23.22 2.58
N PRO A 287 20.37 -23.71 3.75
CA PRO A 287 21.59 -23.21 4.39
C PRO A 287 22.88 -23.37 3.57
N ASP A 288 22.90 -24.32 2.64
CA ASP A 288 24.03 -24.57 1.73
C ASP A 288 24.03 -23.63 0.51
N GLY A 289 22.98 -22.82 0.34
CA GLY A 289 22.82 -21.89 -0.78
C GLY A 289 22.60 -22.57 -2.14
N SER A 290 22.41 -23.89 -2.20
CA SER A 290 22.32 -24.63 -3.47
C SER A 290 20.89 -24.69 -4.02
N THR A 291 19.91 -24.69 -3.12
CA THR A 291 18.50 -24.87 -3.45
C THR A 291 17.62 -23.94 -2.62
N GLY A 292 16.47 -23.58 -3.16
CA GLY A 292 15.37 -22.94 -2.45
C GLY A 292 14.17 -23.88 -2.37
N ARG A 293 13.33 -23.70 -1.35
CA ARG A 293 12.07 -24.44 -1.21
C ARG A 293 10.91 -23.47 -1.09
N VAL A 294 9.82 -23.71 -1.81
CA VAL A 294 8.59 -22.96 -1.56
C VAL A 294 8.05 -23.32 -0.18
N VAL A 295 8.04 -22.33 0.72
CA VAL A 295 7.62 -22.49 2.12
C VAL A 295 6.21 -21.98 2.37
N ARG A 296 5.71 -21.09 1.50
CA ARG A 296 4.36 -20.55 1.60
C ARG A 296 3.82 -20.15 0.24
N THR A 297 2.54 -20.40 0.01
CA THR A 297 1.85 -20.03 -1.23
C THR A 297 0.43 -19.57 -0.91
N ALA A 298 -0.05 -18.53 -1.61
CA ALA A 298 -1.47 -18.27 -1.76
C ALA A 298 -1.79 -18.26 -3.25
N SER A 299 -2.54 -19.27 -3.69
CA SER A 299 -3.01 -19.38 -5.07
C SER A 299 -4.46 -19.84 -5.11
N ARG A 300 -5.22 -19.36 -6.11
CA ARG A 300 -6.57 -19.88 -6.40
C ARG A 300 -6.56 -21.32 -6.93
N ARG A 301 -5.44 -21.83 -7.44
CA ARG A 301 -5.31 -23.20 -7.97
C ARG A 301 -5.12 -24.27 -6.91
N GLY A 302 -4.89 -23.89 -5.65
CA GLY A 302 -4.61 -24.87 -4.60
C GLY A 302 -3.26 -25.59 -4.78
N ASP A 303 -2.31 -24.99 -5.49
CA ASP A 303 -0.92 -25.49 -5.55
C ASP A 303 -0.33 -25.47 -4.14
N THR A 304 -0.38 -26.62 -3.47
CA THR A 304 0.01 -26.83 -2.07
C THR A 304 1.29 -27.64 -1.93
N GLN A 305 1.82 -28.23 -3.01
CA GLN A 305 3.03 -29.05 -2.90
C GLN A 305 4.29 -28.19 -2.91
N PRO A 306 5.15 -28.29 -1.87
CA PRO A 306 6.46 -27.69 -1.89
C PRO A 306 7.26 -28.27 -3.05
N PHE A 307 7.79 -27.43 -3.92
CA PHE A 307 8.77 -27.83 -4.92
C PHE A 307 10.10 -27.12 -4.67
N VAL A 308 11.16 -27.74 -5.17
CA VAL A 308 12.55 -27.27 -5.02
C VAL A 308 12.91 -26.38 -6.20
N VAL A 309 13.57 -25.27 -5.91
CA VAL A 309 14.14 -24.34 -6.88
C VAL A 309 15.65 -24.52 -6.84
N THR A 310 16.29 -24.90 -7.93
CA THR A 310 17.76 -24.91 -8.02
C THR A 310 18.27 -23.48 -8.17
N VAL A 311 19.27 -23.09 -7.38
CA VAL A 311 19.87 -21.75 -7.50
C VAL A 311 20.62 -21.64 -8.83
N GLY A 312 20.41 -20.54 -9.54
CA GLY A 312 20.92 -20.30 -10.90
C GLY A 312 20.04 -20.83 -12.03
N GLU A 313 19.05 -21.69 -11.74
CA GLU A 313 18.14 -22.24 -12.75
C GLU A 313 16.74 -21.61 -12.70
N GLY A 314 16.16 -21.37 -13.88
CA GLY A 314 14.85 -20.72 -13.99
C GLY A 314 14.84 -19.28 -13.47
N MET A 315 13.66 -18.66 -13.42
CA MET A 315 13.55 -17.25 -13.06
C MET A 315 13.86 -17.01 -11.58
N CYS A 316 13.18 -17.74 -10.69
CA CYS A 316 13.39 -17.61 -9.24
C CYS A 316 14.82 -18.00 -8.83
N GLY A 317 15.38 -19.09 -9.39
CA GLY A 317 16.74 -19.52 -9.07
C GLY A 317 17.79 -18.50 -9.48
N GLN A 318 17.59 -17.77 -10.58
CA GLN A 318 18.49 -16.67 -10.96
C GLN A 318 18.37 -15.45 -10.05
N VAL A 319 17.18 -15.11 -9.57
CA VAL A 319 17.01 -14.07 -8.55
C VAL A 319 17.77 -14.45 -7.27
N LEU A 320 17.67 -15.71 -6.85
CA LEU A 320 18.42 -16.23 -5.70
C LEU A 320 19.95 -16.21 -5.94
N ALA A 321 20.41 -16.50 -7.16
CA ALA A 321 21.83 -16.51 -7.49
C ALA A 321 22.45 -15.10 -7.62
N THR A 322 21.69 -14.15 -8.17
CA THR A 322 22.19 -12.81 -8.52
C THR A 322 21.84 -11.75 -7.48
N GLY A 323 20.82 -11.97 -6.66
CA GLY A 323 20.23 -10.96 -5.79
C GLY A 323 19.56 -9.81 -6.54
N LYS A 324 19.32 -9.94 -7.84
CA LYS A 324 18.69 -8.90 -8.65
C LYS A 324 17.19 -9.18 -8.81
N PRO A 325 16.33 -8.17 -8.60
CA PRO A 325 14.91 -8.28 -8.89
C PRO A 325 14.65 -8.67 -10.36
N LEU A 326 13.53 -9.35 -10.59
CA LEU A 326 13.03 -9.68 -11.92
C LEU A 326 11.57 -9.26 -12.05
N LEU A 327 11.30 -8.33 -12.97
CA LEU A 327 9.97 -7.99 -13.44
C LEU A 327 9.73 -8.70 -14.78
N SER A 328 8.51 -9.20 -14.99
CA SER A 328 8.12 -9.70 -16.31
C SER A 328 8.34 -8.61 -17.37
N PRO A 329 8.93 -8.95 -18.51
CA PRO A 329 8.98 -8.06 -19.66
C PRO A 329 7.56 -7.81 -20.21
N ASP A 330 7.45 -6.81 -21.08
CA ASP A 330 6.20 -6.28 -21.62
C ASP A 330 5.17 -7.38 -21.97
N PRO A 331 3.99 -7.40 -21.32
CA PRO A 331 2.93 -8.38 -21.59
C PRO A 331 2.45 -8.37 -23.06
N ALA A 332 2.67 -7.30 -23.83
CA ALA A 332 2.34 -7.25 -25.24
C ALA A 332 3.20 -8.20 -26.09
N THR A 333 4.42 -8.50 -25.62
CA THR A 333 5.35 -9.42 -26.30
C THR A 333 5.20 -10.86 -25.82
N GLY A 334 4.74 -11.07 -24.58
CA GLY A 334 4.51 -12.39 -23.97
C GLY A 334 5.76 -13.28 -23.86
N ARG A 335 6.95 -12.73 -24.14
CA ARG A 335 8.21 -13.48 -24.10
C ARG A 335 8.89 -13.21 -22.77
N PRO A 336 9.33 -14.22 -22.02
CA PRO A 336 10.16 -14.01 -20.83
C PRO A 336 11.46 -13.27 -21.22
N PRO A 337 12.19 -12.68 -20.25
CA PRO A 337 13.43 -11.98 -20.55
C PRO A 337 14.38 -12.88 -21.35
N GLU A 338 15.26 -12.27 -22.15
CA GLU A 338 16.19 -13.02 -22.99
C GLU A 338 17.02 -14.00 -22.14
N GLY A 339 17.02 -15.29 -22.52
CA GLY A 339 17.66 -16.37 -21.77
C GLY A 339 16.77 -17.13 -20.77
N PHE A 340 15.48 -16.80 -20.64
CA PHE A 340 14.55 -17.46 -19.72
C PHE A 340 13.44 -18.24 -20.43
N GLN A 341 12.93 -19.30 -19.78
CA GLN A 341 11.76 -20.05 -20.26
C GLN A 341 10.48 -19.62 -19.53
N ARG A 342 9.34 -19.67 -20.24
CA ARG A 342 8.03 -19.37 -19.69
C ARG A 342 7.69 -20.29 -18.50
N GLU A 343 7.29 -19.72 -17.37
CA GLU A 343 6.84 -20.50 -16.23
C GLU A 343 5.42 -21.04 -16.44
N ARG A 344 5.31 -22.34 -16.76
CA ARG A 344 4.04 -23.05 -17.06
C ARG A 344 2.99 -23.01 -15.93
N ARG A 345 3.41 -22.63 -14.72
CA ARG A 345 2.57 -22.54 -13.51
C ARG A 345 1.76 -21.26 -13.42
N PHE A 346 2.20 -20.17 -14.04
CA PHE A 346 1.45 -18.91 -14.08
C PHE A 346 0.43 -18.94 -15.21
N ARG A 347 -0.71 -18.28 -14.99
CA ARG A 347 -1.73 -18.14 -16.04
C ARG A 347 -1.32 -17.12 -17.09
N THR A 348 -0.61 -16.08 -16.66
CA THR A 348 -0.14 -14.97 -17.47
C THR A 348 1.38 -14.92 -17.43
N ASP A 349 1.98 -14.24 -18.40
CA ASP A 349 3.44 -14.04 -18.43
C ASP A 349 3.88 -12.90 -17.50
N SER A 350 2.93 -12.16 -16.91
CA SER A 350 3.16 -11.05 -16.01
C SER A 350 3.37 -11.51 -14.56
N PHE A 351 4.60 -11.33 -14.07
CA PHE A 351 5.03 -11.64 -12.70
C PHE A 351 6.05 -10.61 -12.20
N CYS A 352 6.35 -10.68 -10.90
CA CYS A 352 7.42 -9.93 -10.25
C CYS A 352 8.04 -10.82 -9.16
N ILE A 353 9.37 -10.97 -9.21
CA ILE A 353 10.16 -11.79 -8.28
C ILE A 353 11.23 -10.89 -7.67
N VAL A 354 11.31 -10.86 -6.35
CA VAL A 354 12.32 -10.09 -5.62
C VAL A 354 12.98 -10.93 -4.53
N PRO A 355 14.28 -10.72 -4.31
CA PRO A 355 15.00 -11.37 -3.22
C PRO A 355 14.52 -10.83 -1.87
N ILE A 356 14.58 -11.71 -0.87
CA ILE A 356 14.37 -11.37 0.54
C ILE A 356 15.76 -11.37 1.19
N HIS A 357 16.24 -10.20 1.62
CA HIS A 357 17.54 -10.06 2.27
C HIS A 357 17.43 -10.10 3.78
N ALA A 358 18.45 -10.64 4.45
CA ALA A 358 18.51 -10.71 5.92
C ALA A 358 18.62 -9.32 6.58
N SER A 359 19.17 -8.33 5.88
CA SER A 359 19.29 -6.96 6.34
C SER A 359 19.18 -5.95 5.19
N VAL A 360 19.19 -4.66 5.53
CA VAL A 360 19.14 -3.56 4.56
C VAL A 360 20.54 -3.19 4.04
N SER A 361 21.60 -3.82 4.56
CA SER A 361 22.98 -3.54 4.16
C SER A 361 23.29 -4.09 2.78
N GLU A 362 24.12 -3.37 2.03
CA GLU A 362 24.61 -3.82 0.72
C GLU A 362 25.44 -5.10 0.90
N GLY A 363 25.12 -6.16 0.13
CA GLY A 363 25.73 -7.48 0.27
C GLY A 363 25.12 -8.39 1.35
N ALA A 364 23.98 -8.02 1.95
CA ALA A 364 23.28 -8.86 2.93
C ALA A 364 22.83 -10.21 2.34
N ASP A 365 22.99 -11.27 3.14
CA ASP A 365 22.60 -12.64 2.80
C ASP A 365 21.16 -12.71 2.27
N ILE A 366 20.98 -13.44 1.17
CA ILE A 366 19.66 -13.74 0.62
C ILE A 366 19.04 -14.86 1.44
N LEU A 367 17.94 -14.57 2.13
CA LEU A 367 17.15 -15.57 2.86
C LEU A 367 16.22 -16.35 1.92
N GLY A 368 15.90 -15.80 0.75
CA GLY A 368 14.92 -16.37 -0.15
C GLY A 368 14.42 -15.37 -1.19
N ALA A 369 13.23 -15.61 -1.73
CA ALA A 369 12.57 -14.73 -2.68
C ALA A 369 11.06 -14.72 -2.47
N ILE A 370 10.41 -13.59 -2.74
CA ILE A 370 8.96 -13.48 -2.84
C ILE A 370 8.58 -13.25 -4.30
N ASN A 371 7.57 -13.99 -4.75
CA ASN A 371 7.07 -13.97 -6.12
C ASN A 371 5.57 -13.65 -6.12
N VAL A 372 5.17 -12.71 -6.98
CA VAL A 372 3.77 -12.39 -7.28
C VAL A 372 3.51 -12.56 -8.76
N ALA A 373 2.40 -13.20 -9.11
CA ALA A 373 2.00 -13.43 -10.49
C ALA A 373 0.49 -13.32 -10.65
N ASP A 374 0.05 -13.23 -11.90
CA ASP A 374 -1.36 -13.27 -12.30
C ASP A 374 -2.20 -12.16 -11.63
N LYS A 375 -1.85 -10.91 -11.95
CA LYS A 375 -2.52 -9.71 -11.45
C LYS A 375 -4.02 -9.73 -11.82
N ILE A 376 -4.87 -9.49 -10.83
CA ILE A 376 -6.32 -9.42 -10.98
C ILE A 376 -6.65 -8.11 -11.70
N GLY A 377 -7.52 -8.19 -12.72
CA GLY A 377 -7.87 -7.06 -13.58
C GLY A 377 -7.12 -7.02 -14.92
N GLY A 378 -6.21 -7.97 -15.17
CA GLY A 378 -5.61 -8.16 -16.50
C GLY A 378 -4.47 -7.20 -16.85
N ARG A 379 -4.26 -6.13 -16.08
CA ARG A 379 -3.09 -5.24 -16.21
C ARG A 379 -1.79 -5.95 -15.81
N PRO A 380 -0.65 -5.67 -16.46
CA PRO A 380 0.64 -6.24 -16.07
C PRO A 380 1.16 -5.66 -14.75
N PHE A 381 2.16 -6.34 -14.19
CA PHE A 381 3.06 -5.73 -13.22
C PHE A 381 3.99 -4.74 -13.92
N ASN A 382 4.28 -3.62 -13.27
CA ASN A 382 5.17 -2.58 -13.77
C ASN A 382 6.29 -2.25 -12.75
N GLU A 383 7.17 -1.31 -13.10
CA GLU A 383 8.27 -0.88 -12.23
C GLU A 383 7.80 -0.41 -10.85
N ARG A 384 6.63 0.25 -10.77
CA ARG A 384 6.08 0.67 -9.47
C ARG A 384 5.71 -0.55 -8.62
N ASP A 385 5.12 -1.59 -9.21
CA ASP A 385 4.84 -2.82 -8.47
C ASP A 385 6.13 -3.49 -7.99
N LEU A 386 7.19 -3.45 -8.81
CA LEU A 386 8.50 -3.98 -8.45
C LEU A 386 9.12 -3.23 -7.26
N GLU A 387 9.12 -1.89 -7.29
CA GLU A 387 9.61 -1.05 -6.19
C GLU A 387 8.87 -1.33 -4.88
N LEU A 388 7.54 -1.43 -4.93
CA LEU A 388 6.72 -1.70 -3.75
C LEU A 388 6.96 -3.11 -3.20
N LEU A 389 7.13 -4.11 -4.07
CA LEU A 389 7.37 -5.47 -3.65
C LEU A 389 8.77 -5.60 -3.01
N GLN A 390 9.76 -4.85 -3.50
CA GLN A 390 11.07 -4.75 -2.84
C GLN A 390 10.96 -4.17 -1.42
N VAL A 391 10.13 -3.15 -1.20
CA VAL A 391 9.90 -2.58 0.15
C VAL A 391 9.29 -3.65 1.07
N LEU A 392 8.27 -4.36 0.61
CA LEU A 392 7.65 -5.44 1.38
C LEU A 392 8.66 -6.58 1.65
N ALA A 393 9.43 -7.00 0.64
CA ALA A 393 10.43 -8.06 0.77
C ALA A 393 11.51 -7.73 1.81
N ARG A 394 11.96 -6.47 1.88
CA ARG A 394 12.89 -6.00 2.92
C ARG A 394 12.28 -6.10 4.32
N ALA A 395 11.03 -5.69 4.49
CA ALA A 395 10.33 -5.80 5.78
C ALA A 395 10.19 -7.25 6.24
N VAL A 396 9.83 -8.15 5.31
CA VAL A 396 9.77 -9.59 5.56
C VAL A 396 11.13 -10.14 5.93
N GLY A 397 12.19 -9.73 5.23
CA GLY A 397 13.56 -10.15 5.49
C GLY A 397 14.05 -9.79 6.89
N VAL A 398 13.81 -8.55 7.32
CA VAL A 398 14.12 -8.10 8.70
C VAL A 398 13.33 -8.91 9.74
N ALA A 399 12.03 -9.12 9.51
CA ALA A 399 11.20 -9.89 10.43
C ALA A 399 11.68 -11.35 10.55
N LEU A 400 11.98 -12.01 9.43
CA LEU A 400 12.52 -13.38 9.41
C LEU A 400 13.90 -13.46 10.08
N HIS A 401 14.76 -12.47 9.85
CA HIS A 401 16.07 -12.40 10.50
C HIS A 401 15.93 -12.26 12.02
N ASN A 402 15.06 -11.36 12.49
CA ASN A 402 14.79 -11.16 13.91
C ASN A 402 14.19 -12.41 14.55
N ALA A 403 13.23 -13.07 13.90
CA ALA A 403 12.67 -14.34 14.35
C ALA A 403 13.77 -15.41 14.50
N ARG A 404 14.70 -15.49 13.55
CA ARG A 404 15.83 -16.43 13.60
C ARG A 404 16.81 -16.11 14.72
N LEU A 405 17.11 -14.83 14.96
CA LEU A 405 17.95 -14.39 16.08
C LEU A 405 17.28 -14.71 17.42
N TYR A 406 15.98 -14.42 17.53
CA TYR A 406 15.19 -14.71 18.71
C TYR A 406 15.14 -16.20 19.01
N GLU A 407 14.87 -17.04 18.00
CA GLU A 407 14.88 -18.49 18.15
C GLU A 407 16.24 -18.99 18.65
N ARG A 408 17.35 -18.51 18.07
CA ARG A 408 18.72 -18.88 18.51
C ARG A 408 19.03 -18.43 19.93
N ALA A 409 18.48 -17.29 20.36
CA ALA A 409 18.67 -16.76 21.71
C ALA A 409 17.80 -17.48 22.75
N THR A 410 16.65 -18.05 22.33
CA THR A 410 15.64 -18.58 23.26
C THR A 410 15.53 -20.10 23.24
N VAL A 411 16.06 -20.80 22.23
CA VAL A 411 15.93 -22.25 22.06
C VAL A 411 17.29 -22.94 22.09
N ASP A 412 17.41 -23.99 22.91
CA ASP A 412 18.58 -24.86 23.00
C ASP A 412 18.74 -25.65 21.69
N ALA A 413 19.91 -25.52 21.04
CA ALA A 413 20.16 -26.09 19.72
C ALA A 413 20.11 -27.63 19.70
N LEU A 414 20.44 -28.29 20.81
CA LEU A 414 20.50 -29.75 20.90
C LEU A 414 19.12 -30.37 21.11
N THR A 415 18.38 -29.85 22.08
CA THR A 415 17.10 -30.41 22.53
C THR A 415 15.91 -29.78 21.82
N ARG A 416 16.07 -28.58 21.23
CA ARG A 416 14.99 -27.77 20.63
C ARG A 416 13.90 -27.40 21.64
N LEU A 417 14.27 -27.24 22.91
CA LEU A 417 13.45 -26.70 24.00
C LEU A 417 13.91 -25.29 24.35
N PHE A 418 13.12 -24.53 25.11
CA PHE A 418 13.56 -23.21 25.54
C PHE A 418 14.79 -23.28 26.46
N VAL A 419 15.72 -22.33 26.33
CA VAL A 419 16.89 -22.20 27.21
C VAL A 419 16.46 -21.70 28.59
N ARG A 420 17.27 -22.03 29.61
CA ARG A 420 17.04 -21.63 31.01
C ARG A 420 16.66 -20.15 31.18
N GLN A 421 17.36 -19.24 30.51
CA GLN A 421 17.11 -17.80 30.64
C GLN A 421 15.71 -17.42 30.11
N HIS A 422 15.27 -18.02 29.01
CA HIS A 422 13.94 -17.78 28.46
C HIS A 422 12.83 -18.45 29.29
N PHE A 423 13.13 -19.59 29.93
CA PHE A 423 12.23 -20.22 30.89
C PHE A 423 11.86 -19.28 32.06
N PHE A 424 12.83 -18.58 32.66
CA PHE A 424 12.55 -17.64 33.75
C PHE A 424 11.61 -16.52 33.33
N TYR A 425 11.86 -15.92 32.15
CA TYR A 425 11.00 -14.90 31.57
C TYR A 425 9.56 -15.41 31.39
N LEU A 426 9.39 -16.58 30.80
CA LEU A 426 8.06 -17.19 30.62
C LEU A 426 7.40 -17.53 31.96
N LEU A 427 8.16 -18.03 32.94
CA LEU A 427 7.62 -18.38 34.25
C LEU A 427 7.04 -17.16 34.97
N GLU A 428 7.77 -16.04 34.98
CA GLU A 428 7.29 -14.76 35.53
C GLU A 428 6.01 -14.29 34.84
N GLU A 429 6.00 -14.26 33.51
CA GLU A 429 4.83 -13.84 32.71
C GLU A 429 3.60 -14.71 33.03
N ARG A 430 3.78 -16.03 33.08
CA ARG A 430 2.68 -16.98 33.31
C ARG A 430 2.16 -16.93 34.74
N ILE A 431 3.01 -16.74 35.74
CA ILE A 431 2.58 -16.53 37.14
C ILE A 431 1.72 -15.27 37.24
N ALA A 432 2.18 -14.16 36.67
CA ALA A 432 1.43 -12.90 36.68
C ALA A 432 0.05 -13.05 36.00
N LYS A 433 0.01 -13.75 34.86
CA LYS A 433 -1.23 -14.02 34.12
C LYS A 433 -2.18 -14.95 34.87
N ALA A 434 -1.66 -16.03 35.46
CA ALA A 434 -2.45 -17.00 36.24
C ALA A 434 -3.13 -16.31 37.42
N ARG A 435 -2.39 -15.47 38.15
CA ARG A 435 -2.92 -14.63 39.25
C ARG A 435 -3.99 -13.67 38.79
N LYS A 436 -3.74 -12.93 37.71
CA LYS A 436 -4.69 -11.94 37.18
C LYS A 436 -6.03 -12.55 36.77
N VAL A 437 -6.01 -13.75 36.18
CA VAL A 437 -7.20 -14.44 35.67
C VAL A 437 -7.81 -15.40 36.71
N GLY A 438 -7.14 -15.63 37.84
CA GLY A 438 -7.57 -16.58 38.86
C GLY A 438 -7.58 -18.03 38.38
N ARG A 439 -6.65 -18.41 37.48
CA ARG A 439 -6.53 -19.78 36.96
C ARG A 439 -5.38 -20.52 37.62
N ALA A 440 -5.58 -21.82 37.87
CA ALA A 440 -4.53 -22.70 38.38
C ALA A 440 -3.34 -22.75 37.42
N MET A 441 -2.16 -23.05 37.94
CA MET A 441 -0.94 -23.24 37.15
C MET A 441 -0.03 -24.17 37.93
N SER A 442 0.65 -25.08 37.23
CA SER A 442 1.65 -25.95 37.85
C SER A 442 3.00 -25.82 37.16
N LEU A 443 4.07 -26.04 37.93
CA LEU A 443 5.45 -26.11 37.47
C LEU A 443 5.98 -27.52 37.76
N ALA A 444 6.63 -28.14 36.78
CA ALA A 444 7.37 -29.37 36.99
C ALA A 444 8.85 -29.19 36.66
N ILE A 445 9.72 -29.81 37.46
CA ILE A 445 11.17 -29.90 37.21
C ILE A 445 11.52 -31.38 37.14
N GLY A 446 12.28 -31.76 36.12
CA GLY A 446 12.69 -33.13 35.84
C GLY A 446 14.19 -33.23 35.60
N ASP A 447 14.76 -34.38 35.91
CA ASP A 447 16.18 -34.66 35.68
C ASP A 447 16.36 -36.10 35.21
N LEU A 448 17.23 -36.30 34.24
CA LEU A 448 17.49 -37.64 33.69
C LEU A 448 18.19 -38.54 34.68
N ASP A 449 17.68 -39.75 34.86
CA ASP A 449 18.23 -40.70 35.80
C ASP A 449 19.54 -41.29 35.29
N ASP A 450 20.59 -41.19 36.12
CA ASP A 450 21.91 -41.76 35.85
C ASP A 450 22.55 -41.25 34.53
N PHE A 451 22.22 -40.03 34.08
CA PHE A 451 22.73 -39.50 32.81
C PHE A 451 24.26 -39.43 32.75
N LYS A 452 24.91 -39.08 33.86
CA LYS A 452 26.37 -39.17 33.97
C LYS A 452 26.90 -40.57 33.64
N LYS A 453 26.24 -41.65 34.10
CA LYS A 453 26.66 -43.03 33.75
C LYS A 453 26.51 -43.31 32.26
N VAL A 454 25.48 -42.75 31.61
CA VAL A 454 25.33 -42.87 30.15
C VAL A 454 26.52 -42.24 29.44
N ASN A 455 26.90 -41.01 29.84
CA ASN A 455 28.09 -40.35 29.28
C ASN A 455 29.38 -41.11 29.56
N ASP A 456 29.59 -41.55 30.80
CA ASP A 456 30.80 -42.26 31.21
C ASP A 456 30.93 -43.62 30.50
N THR A 457 29.81 -44.29 30.21
CA THR A 457 29.79 -45.64 29.59
C THR A 457 29.80 -45.59 28.05
N HIS A 458 29.14 -44.60 27.45
CA HIS A 458 28.86 -44.57 26.01
C HIS A 458 29.44 -43.33 25.30
N GLY A 459 30.05 -42.41 26.05
CA GLY A 459 30.62 -41.17 25.56
C GLY A 459 29.57 -40.06 25.36
N HIS A 460 30.05 -38.83 25.27
CA HIS A 460 29.21 -37.64 25.06
C HIS A 460 28.29 -37.69 23.83
N PRO A 461 28.69 -38.25 22.67
CA PRO A 461 27.77 -38.35 21.52
C PRO A 461 26.51 -39.15 21.82
N ALA A 462 26.61 -40.18 22.68
CA ALA A 462 25.45 -40.96 23.12
C ALA A 462 24.56 -40.15 24.08
N GLY A 463 25.16 -39.40 25.01
CA GLY A 463 24.42 -38.46 25.86
C GLY A 463 23.68 -37.39 25.06
N ASP A 464 24.31 -36.82 24.03
CA ASP A 464 23.67 -35.84 23.14
C ASP A 464 22.49 -36.45 22.38
N ALA A 465 22.61 -37.71 21.94
CA ALA A 465 21.49 -38.44 21.33
C ALA A 465 20.33 -38.62 22.31
N VAL A 466 20.63 -38.93 23.58
CA VAL A 466 19.63 -39.03 24.65
C VAL A 466 18.94 -37.70 24.89
N LEU A 467 19.69 -36.61 25.06
CA LEU A 467 19.13 -35.27 25.27
C LEU A 467 18.22 -34.84 24.11
N ARG A 468 18.64 -35.09 22.86
CA ARG A 468 17.84 -34.80 21.67
C ARG A 468 16.53 -35.58 21.64
N ALA A 469 16.57 -36.88 21.96
CA ALA A 469 15.39 -37.74 21.99
C ALA A 469 14.42 -37.33 23.10
N VAL A 470 14.94 -37.02 24.30
CA VAL A 470 14.15 -36.54 25.44
C VAL A 470 13.51 -35.19 25.13
N GLY A 471 14.24 -34.25 24.55
CA GLY A 471 13.67 -32.96 24.11
C GLY A 471 12.52 -33.14 23.11
N GLY A 472 12.65 -34.09 22.18
CA GLY A 472 11.56 -34.50 21.29
C GLY A 472 10.35 -35.05 22.03
N ALA A 473 10.56 -36.00 22.94
CA ALA A 473 9.49 -36.61 23.73
C ALA A 473 8.71 -35.58 24.57
N LEU A 474 9.41 -34.64 25.22
CA LEU A 474 8.78 -33.58 26.02
C LEU A 474 7.87 -32.70 25.15
N ARG A 475 8.34 -32.25 23.97
CA ARG A 475 7.51 -31.43 23.06
C ARG A 475 6.26 -32.15 22.59
N SER A 476 6.38 -33.45 22.29
CA SER A 476 5.25 -34.24 21.80
C SER A 476 4.25 -34.61 22.88
N ALA A 477 4.68 -34.65 24.15
CA ALA A 477 3.83 -35.04 25.28
C ALA A 477 3.03 -33.87 25.89
N ILE A 478 3.44 -32.62 25.67
CA ILE A 478 2.75 -31.44 26.20
C ILE A 478 1.72 -30.87 25.21
N ARG A 479 0.71 -30.16 25.72
CA ARG A 479 -0.33 -29.52 24.89
C ARG A 479 0.13 -28.16 24.35
N SER A 480 -0.62 -27.67 23.35
CA SER A 480 -0.50 -26.29 22.89
C SER A 480 -0.73 -25.31 24.06
N GLY A 481 0.26 -24.43 24.30
CA GLY A 481 0.25 -23.44 25.38
C GLY A 481 1.10 -23.80 26.60
N ASP A 482 1.43 -25.08 26.80
CA ASP A 482 2.43 -25.48 27.79
C ASP A 482 3.84 -25.11 27.29
N VAL A 483 4.79 -25.02 28.22
CA VAL A 483 6.19 -24.66 27.93
C VAL A 483 7.08 -25.79 28.39
N ALA A 484 8.01 -26.23 27.55
CA ALA A 484 9.11 -27.10 27.94
C ALA A 484 10.46 -26.41 27.72
N ALA A 485 11.34 -26.52 28.70
CA ALA A 485 12.64 -25.88 28.71
C ALA A 485 13.74 -26.86 29.15
N ARG A 486 14.96 -26.65 28.64
CA ARG A 486 16.18 -27.24 29.17
C ARG A 486 16.70 -26.31 30.27
N TYR A 487 16.45 -26.70 31.51
CA TYR A 487 16.76 -25.89 32.70
C TYR A 487 18.23 -25.97 33.09
N GLY A 488 18.87 -27.12 32.84
CA GLY A 488 20.27 -27.38 33.14
C GLY A 488 20.91 -28.35 32.14
N GLY A 489 22.02 -28.99 32.54
CA GLY A 489 22.74 -29.94 31.67
C GLY A 489 21.87 -31.13 31.28
N GLU A 490 21.28 -31.79 32.28
CA GLU A 490 20.38 -32.95 32.16
C GLU A 490 18.99 -32.71 32.79
N GLU A 491 18.73 -31.44 33.16
CA GLU A 491 17.53 -30.97 33.83
C GLU A 491 16.57 -30.27 32.85
N PHE A 492 15.28 -30.55 33.00
CA PHE A 492 14.19 -30.04 32.19
C PHE A 492 13.11 -29.43 33.07
N ALA A 493 12.40 -28.42 32.56
CA ALA A 493 11.29 -27.80 33.27
C ALA A 493 10.05 -27.67 32.38
N LEU A 494 8.87 -27.85 32.98
CA LEU A 494 7.58 -27.69 32.33
C LEU A 494 6.74 -26.62 33.04
N ILE A 495 6.22 -25.66 32.28
CA ILE A 495 5.23 -24.69 32.77
C ILE A 495 3.87 -25.10 32.22
N LEU A 496 2.89 -25.33 33.10
CA LEU A 496 1.57 -25.88 32.77
C LEU A 496 0.46 -24.89 33.17
N PRO A 497 0.15 -23.88 32.32
CA PRO A 497 -0.86 -22.86 32.65
C PRO A 497 -2.27 -23.44 32.61
N GLY A 498 -3.11 -23.12 33.59
CA GLY A 498 -4.46 -23.69 33.67
C GLY A 498 -4.49 -25.14 34.14
N ALA A 499 -3.39 -25.68 34.66
CA ALA A 499 -3.32 -27.04 35.20
C ALA A 499 -3.27 -27.00 36.74
N THR A 500 -4.25 -27.65 37.38
CA THR A 500 -4.21 -27.95 38.81
C THR A 500 -3.13 -29.00 39.11
N ARG A 501 -2.86 -29.29 40.38
CA ARG A 501 -1.97 -30.41 40.77
C ARG A 501 -2.37 -31.73 40.12
N SER A 502 -3.68 -32.01 40.00
CA SER A 502 -4.17 -33.26 39.40
C SER A 502 -3.89 -33.30 37.89
N ASP A 503 -4.19 -32.21 37.19
CA ASP A 503 -3.93 -32.08 35.74
C ASP A 503 -2.42 -32.16 35.45
N GLY A 504 -1.63 -31.43 36.24
CA GLY A 504 -0.18 -31.42 36.14
C GLY A 504 0.42 -32.81 36.36
N ARG A 505 -0.14 -33.59 37.30
CA ARG A 505 0.27 -34.98 37.54
C ARG A 505 0.01 -35.85 36.31
N ALA A 506 -1.17 -35.76 35.72
CA ALA A 506 -1.51 -36.55 34.53
C ALA A 506 -0.57 -36.21 33.34
N ILE A 507 -0.29 -34.93 33.12
CA ILE A 507 0.65 -34.47 32.07
C ILE A 507 2.06 -35.02 32.34
N CYS A 508 2.56 -34.88 33.58
CA CYS A 508 3.91 -35.34 33.92
C CYS A 508 4.06 -36.86 33.84
N GLU A 509 3.04 -37.63 34.22
CA GLU A 509 3.05 -39.09 34.02
C GLU A 509 3.08 -39.47 32.53
N GLY A 510 2.36 -38.73 31.68
CA GLY A 510 2.46 -38.86 30.23
C GLY A 510 3.87 -38.60 29.69
N VAL A 511 4.53 -37.55 30.19
CA VAL A 511 5.93 -37.23 29.87
C VAL A 511 6.87 -38.34 30.32
N LEU A 512 6.74 -38.83 31.55
CA LEU A 512 7.54 -39.95 32.06
C LEU A 512 7.33 -41.21 31.21
N GLY A 513 6.10 -41.53 30.84
CA GLY A 513 5.77 -42.64 29.95
C GLY A 513 6.44 -42.50 28.57
N ALA A 514 6.39 -41.31 27.98
CA ALA A 514 7.03 -41.01 26.71
C ALA A 514 8.56 -41.17 26.78
N VAL A 515 9.19 -40.68 27.85
CA VAL A 515 10.65 -40.81 28.06
C VAL A 515 11.05 -42.28 28.27
N ARG A 516 10.32 -43.03 29.12
CA ARG A 516 10.57 -44.47 29.35
C ARG A 516 10.46 -45.29 28.07
N GLY A 517 9.56 -44.89 27.16
CA GLY A 517 9.32 -45.56 25.89
C GLY A 517 10.35 -45.27 24.80
N LEU A 518 11.32 -44.37 25.05
CA LEU A 518 12.34 -44.04 24.05
C LEU A 518 13.32 -45.19 23.81
N GLU A 519 13.47 -45.56 22.54
CA GLU A 519 14.53 -46.43 22.06
C GLU A 519 15.54 -45.62 21.25
N ILE A 520 16.69 -45.34 21.85
CA ILE A 520 17.65 -44.37 21.32
C ILE A 520 18.79 -45.14 20.67
N ALA A 521 18.79 -45.20 19.34
CA ALA A 521 19.82 -45.89 18.59
C ALA A 521 21.15 -45.11 18.62
N THR A 522 22.21 -45.73 19.15
CA THR A 522 23.56 -45.17 19.19
C THR A 522 24.59 -46.24 18.81
N ALA A 523 25.40 -46.01 17.78
CA ALA A 523 26.55 -46.86 17.39
C ALA A 523 26.34 -48.38 17.55
N GLY A 524 25.23 -48.91 17.01
CA GLY A 524 24.91 -50.34 17.03
C GLY A 524 24.24 -50.88 18.30
N ARG A 525 23.78 -50.01 19.21
CA ARG A 525 23.03 -50.37 20.42
C ARG A 525 21.78 -49.51 20.59
N VAL A 526 20.82 -50.00 21.36
CA VAL A 526 19.63 -49.24 21.79
C VAL A 526 19.81 -48.86 23.25
N LEU A 527 19.82 -47.55 23.51
CA LEU A 527 19.81 -47.00 24.87
C LEU A 527 18.39 -46.71 25.31
N ARG A 528 18.15 -46.90 26.62
CA ARG A 528 16.92 -46.51 27.30
C ARG A 528 17.29 -45.62 28.47
N THR A 529 16.46 -44.64 28.78
CA THR A 529 16.65 -43.71 29.89
C THR A 529 15.34 -43.53 30.65
N THR A 530 15.44 -43.06 31.88
CA THR A 530 14.29 -42.67 32.69
C THR A 530 14.50 -41.27 33.23
N MET A 531 13.44 -40.66 33.75
CA MET A 531 13.47 -39.33 34.33
C MET A 531 12.76 -39.36 35.67
N SER A 532 13.25 -38.57 36.62
CA SER A 532 12.55 -38.30 37.87
C SER A 532 12.06 -36.86 37.86
N MET A 533 10.80 -36.63 38.25
CA MET A 533 10.16 -35.32 38.18
C MET A 533 9.54 -34.92 39.52
N GLY A 534 9.53 -33.63 39.77
CA GLY A 534 8.84 -32.97 40.88
C GLY A 534 7.84 -31.97 40.35
N LEU A 535 6.62 -31.96 40.89
CA LEU A 535 5.54 -31.06 40.48
C LEU A 535 5.08 -30.18 41.65
N ALA A 536 4.94 -28.88 41.41
CA ALA A 536 4.36 -27.94 42.35
C ALA A 536 3.25 -27.12 41.69
N GLU A 537 2.06 -27.07 42.29
CA GLU A 537 1.00 -26.14 41.90
C GLU A 537 1.29 -24.76 42.50
N LEU A 538 1.11 -23.70 41.71
CA LEU A 538 1.29 -22.29 42.09
C LEU A 538 0.34 -21.89 43.21
N ARG A 539 0.88 -21.28 44.27
CA ARG A 539 0.15 -20.73 45.40
C ARG A 539 0.10 -19.20 45.35
N ALA A 540 -0.80 -18.62 46.15
CA ALA A 540 -0.98 -17.18 46.20
C ALA A 540 0.30 -16.47 46.65
N GLU A 541 1.00 -17.04 47.63
CA GLU A 541 2.20 -16.53 48.28
C GLU A 541 3.51 -16.83 47.55
N ASP A 542 3.49 -17.64 46.49
CA ASP A 542 4.73 -18.06 45.85
C ASP A 542 5.47 -16.91 45.15
N THR A 543 6.79 -16.83 45.32
CA THR A 543 7.64 -16.15 44.35
C THR A 543 8.03 -17.14 43.25
N VAL A 544 8.70 -16.65 42.21
CA VAL A 544 9.28 -17.52 41.17
C VAL A 544 10.22 -18.54 41.82
N GLU A 545 11.06 -18.07 42.74
CA GLU A 545 12.06 -18.85 43.45
C GLU A 545 11.41 -19.89 44.37
N SER A 546 10.36 -19.53 45.13
CA SER A 546 9.71 -20.48 46.04
C SER A 546 8.98 -21.58 45.27
N LEU A 547 8.35 -21.27 44.13
CA LEU A 547 7.69 -22.26 43.29
C LEU A 547 8.71 -23.26 42.70
N ILE A 548 9.83 -22.75 42.18
CA ILE A 548 10.95 -23.57 41.69
C ILE A 548 11.48 -24.46 42.81
N ALA A 549 11.78 -23.88 43.99
CA ALA A 549 12.33 -24.62 45.12
C ALA A 549 11.41 -25.75 45.59
N ARG A 550 10.08 -25.54 45.57
CA ARG A 550 9.11 -26.60 45.90
C ARG A 550 9.09 -27.72 44.87
N ALA A 551 9.10 -27.38 43.57
CA ALA A 551 9.16 -28.37 42.50
C ALA A 551 10.47 -29.16 42.55
N ASP A 552 11.59 -28.49 42.77
CA ASP A 552 12.93 -29.08 42.87
C ASP A 552 13.04 -30.02 44.09
N ALA A 553 12.54 -29.60 45.25
CA ALA A 553 12.51 -30.46 46.44
C ALA A 553 11.66 -31.73 46.21
N ALA A 554 10.58 -31.64 45.43
CA ALA A 554 9.82 -32.82 45.03
C ALA A 554 10.60 -33.71 44.05
N GLN A 555 11.28 -33.13 43.06
CA GLN A 555 12.13 -33.86 42.12
C GLN A 555 13.25 -34.61 42.85
N TYR A 556 13.81 -33.97 43.88
CA TYR A 556 14.83 -34.57 44.72
C TYR A 556 14.26 -35.80 45.43
N ARG A 557 13.08 -35.69 46.06
CA ARG A 557 12.40 -36.87 46.64
C ARG A 557 12.15 -37.97 45.60
N ALA A 558 11.82 -37.64 44.36
CA ALA A 558 11.64 -38.63 43.30
C ALA A 558 12.95 -39.39 43.00
N LYS A 559 14.09 -38.69 42.93
CA LYS A 559 15.42 -39.29 42.71
C LYS A 559 15.81 -40.28 43.81
N TYR A 560 15.57 -39.91 45.08
CA TYR A 560 15.92 -40.77 46.22
C TYR A 560 14.84 -41.82 46.55
N GLY A 561 13.62 -41.62 46.09
CA GLY A 561 12.49 -42.55 46.22
C GLY A 561 12.50 -43.72 45.23
N GLY A 562 13.63 -43.99 44.57
CA GLY A 562 13.79 -45.10 43.62
C GLY A 562 13.72 -44.70 42.15
N LYS A 563 13.79 -43.40 41.84
CA LYS A 563 13.86 -42.84 40.47
C LYS A 563 12.64 -43.18 39.60
N ASN A 564 12.68 -42.77 38.32
CA ASN A 564 11.67 -43.06 37.30
C ASN A 564 10.22 -42.75 37.72
N ARG A 565 10.02 -41.66 38.47
CA ARG A 565 8.75 -41.34 39.12
C ARG A 565 8.50 -39.85 39.22
N LEU A 566 7.25 -39.55 39.55
CA LEU A 566 6.79 -38.21 39.85
C LEU A 566 6.50 -38.08 41.35
N GLU A 567 7.03 -37.04 41.96
CA GLU A 567 6.65 -36.59 43.30
C GLU A 567 5.96 -35.23 43.22
N THR A 568 5.02 -34.97 44.12
CA THR A 568 4.36 -33.66 44.23
C THR A 568 4.83 -32.92 45.47
N ALA A 569 5.09 -31.62 45.34
CA ALA A 569 5.33 -30.74 46.46
C ALA A 569 4.09 -30.70 47.36
N GLU A 570 4.28 -30.82 48.67
CA GLU A 570 3.20 -30.67 49.64
C GLU A 570 2.58 -29.29 49.53
#